data_AF-A0AAV0ISW5-F1
#
_entry.id   AF-A0AAV0ISW5-F1
#
_cell.length_a   1.000
_cell.length_b   1.000
_cell.length_c   1.000
_cell.angle_alpha   90.00
_cell.angle_beta   90.00
_cell.angle_gamma   90.00
#
_symmetry.space_group_name_H-M   'P 1'
#
loop_
_entity.id
_entity.type
_entity.pdbx_description
1 polymer ?
#
loop_
_entity_poly.entity_id
_entity_poly.type
_entity_poly.pdbx_seq_one_letter_code
_entity_poly.pdbx_strand_id
1 'polypeptide(L)'
;CSVALAGLVTFLHACLEMKAMVLGRYHIVLYFLVLAMQPRMLMTVDENLKPLSVPVRVGQAVDVVGQAGRPKTITGFQTHSTPVLLAAGDRAELAMEKYIPLSPILEGFVILKENPDYQEDS
;
A
#
# COMPACT_ATOMS: atom_id res chain seq x y z
N CYS A 1 -5.29 4.71 16.46
CA CYS A 1 -5.23 3.32 16.99
C CYS A 1 -6.34 2.96 17.97
N SER A 2 -6.80 3.87 18.83
CA SER A 2 -7.85 3.57 19.85
C SER A 2 -9.17 3.04 19.25
N VAL A 3 -9.63 3.62 18.14
CA VAL A 3 -10.91 3.24 17.49
C VAL A 3 -10.85 1.84 16.87
N ALA A 4 -9.74 1.49 16.23
CA ALA A 4 -9.55 0.15 15.65
C ALA A 4 -9.55 -0.94 16.73
N LEU A 5 -8.89 -0.68 17.86
CA LEU A 5 -8.84 -1.62 18.97
C LEU A 5 -10.22 -1.77 19.64
N ALA A 6 -10.94 -0.67 19.84
CA ALA A 6 -12.31 -0.71 20.33
C ALA A 6 -13.23 -1.53 19.41
N GLY A 7 -13.13 -1.32 18.08
CA GLY A 7 -13.89 -2.08 17.07
C GLY A 7 -13.61 -3.58 17.13
N LEU A 8 -12.33 -3.98 17.24
CA LEU A 8 -11.94 -5.38 17.37
C LEU A 8 -12.46 -6.03 18.67
N VAL A 9 -12.35 -5.33 19.80
CA VAL A 9 -12.85 -5.84 21.10
C VAL A 9 -14.37 -6.00 21.07
N THR A 10 -15.10 -5.04 20.50
CA THR A 10 -16.56 -5.16 20.35
C THR A 10 -16.96 -6.32 19.45
N PHE A 11 -16.21 -6.58 18.37
CA PHE A 11 -16.44 -7.72 17.48
C PHE A 11 -16.15 -9.06 18.17
N LEU A 12 -15.02 -9.17 18.87
CA LEU A 12 -14.65 -10.36 19.65
C LEU A 12 -15.69 -10.68 20.72
N HIS A 13 -16.22 -9.67 21.40
CA HIS A 13 -17.30 -9.86 22.38
C HIS A 13 -18.59 -10.36 21.72
N ALA A 14 -18.95 -9.83 20.55
CA ALA A 14 -20.11 -10.30 19.79
C ALA A 14 -19.96 -11.74 19.27
N CYS A 15 -18.74 -12.20 18.99
CA CYS A 15 -18.46 -13.57 18.58
C CYS A 15 -18.72 -14.62 19.67
N LEU A 16 -18.70 -14.25 20.95
CA LEU A 16 -19.03 -15.18 22.05
C LEU A 16 -20.48 -15.66 21.97
N GLU A 17 -21.39 -14.85 21.43
CA GLU A 17 -22.81 -15.17 21.26
C GLU A 17 -23.26 -15.03 19.80
N MET A 18 -22.54 -15.69 18.90
CA MET A 18 -22.70 -15.57 17.45
C MET A 18 -24.13 -15.88 16.94
N LYS A 19 -24.83 -16.83 17.58
CA LYS A 19 -26.19 -17.23 17.18
C LYS A 19 -27.24 -16.13 17.43
N ALA A 20 -27.10 -15.38 18.53
CA ALA A 20 -28.08 -14.35 18.92
C ALA A 20 -27.73 -12.98 18.33
N MET A 21 -26.44 -12.64 18.28
CA MET A 21 -25.96 -11.32 17.85
C MET A 21 -25.75 -11.23 16.34
N VAL A 22 -24.97 -12.14 15.74
CA VAL A 22 -24.55 -12.06 14.33
C VAL A 22 -25.63 -12.56 13.38
N LEU A 23 -26.24 -13.71 13.68
CA LEU A 23 -27.32 -14.30 12.86
C LEU A 23 -28.73 -13.77 13.22
N GLY A 24 -28.84 -13.02 14.32
CA GLY A 24 -30.10 -12.51 14.85
C GLY A 24 -30.40 -11.08 14.42
N ARG A 25 -30.70 -10.21 15.40
CA ARG A 25 -31.18 -8.85 15.13
C ARG A 25 -30.09 -7.84 14.79
N TYR A 26 -28.83 -8.12 15.15
CA TYR A 26 -27.73 -7.15 15.12
C TYR A 26 -26.66 -7.49 14.08
N HIS A 27 -27.08 -7.79 12.86
CA HIS A 27 -26.17 -8.06 11.72
C HIS A 27 -25.21 -6.90 11.42
N ILE A 28 -25.57 -5.66 11.78
CA ILE A 28 -24.75 -4.45 11.57
C ILE A 28 -23.45 -4.47 12.42
N VAL A 29 -23.40 -5.28 13.49
CA VAL A 29 -22.20 -5.41 14.35
C VAL A 29 -20.98 -5.90 13.57
N LEU A 30 -21.17 -6.62 12.44
CA LEU A 30 -20.08 -7.00 11.53
C LEU A 30 -19.34 -5.79 10.94
N TYR A 31 -19.98 -4.63 10.79
CA TYR A 31 -19.35 -3.42 10.25
C TYR A 31 -18.33 -2.79 11.20
N PHE A 32 -18.30 -3.14 12.49
CA PHE A 32 -17.24 -2.70 13.39
C PHE A 32 -15.85 -3.20 12.97
N LEU A 33 -15.78 -4.25 12.15
CA LEU A 33 -14.54 -4.74 11.56
C LEU A 33 -13.94 -3.74 10.54
N VAL A 34 -14.76 -2.91 9.90
CA VAL A 34 -14.32 -1.87 8.96
C VAL A 34 -13.48 -0.80 9.66
N LEU A 35 -13.73 -0.54 10.96
CA LEU A 35 -12.93 0.42 11.76
C LEU A 35 -11.47 -0.01 11.93
N ALA A 36 -11.18 -1.31 11.74
CA ALA A 36 -9.85 -1.87 11.83
C ALA A 36 -9.18 -2.08 10.46
N MET A 37 -9.90 -1.88 9.35
CA MET A 37 -9.33 -2.00 8.01
C MET A 37 -8.47 -0.77 7.68
N GLN A 38 -7.19 -0.98 7.43
CA GLN A 38 -6.27 0.05 6.94
C GLN A 38 -5.83 -0.30 5.50
N PRO A 39 -6.20 0.50 4.48
CA PRO A 39 -5.77 0.24 3.11
C PRO A 39 -4.27 0.51 2.95
N ARG A 40 -3.57 -0.35 2.19
CA ARG A 40 -2.19 -0.12 1.76
C ARG A 40 -2.19 0.82 0.56
N MET A 41 -2.07 2.11 0.82
CA MET A 41 -2.03 3.16 -0.20
C MET A 41 -0.59 3.64 -0.40
N LEU A 42 -0.17 3.85 -1.65
CA LEU A 42 1.08 4.51 -2.00
C LEU A 42 0.78 5.92 -2.55
N MET A 43 1.30 6.93 -1.87
CA MET A 43 1.27 8.34 -2.25
C MET A 43 2.69 8.87 -2.28
N THR A 44 3.05 9.51 -3.39
CA THR A 44 4.34 10.16 -3.56
C THR A 44 4.22 11.66 -3.36
N VAL A 45 5.13 12.22 -2.59
CA VAL A 45 5.23 13.65 -2.31
C VAL A 45 6.63 14.15 -2.64
N ASP A 46 6.74 15.40 -3.05
CA ASP A 46 8.00 16.08 -3.29
C ASP A 46 8.66 16.57 -1.98
N GLU A 47 9.90 17.07 -2.04
CA GLU A 47 10.61 17.68 -0.89
C GLU A 47 9.82 18.83 -0.25
N ASN A 48 9.00 19.53 -1.06
CA ASN A 48 8.12 20.60 -0.61
C ASN A 48 6.75 20.11 -0.08
N LEU A 49 6.61 18.80 0.18
CA LEU A 49 5.37 18.13 0.64
C LEU A 49 4.18 18.31 -0.31
N LYS A 50 4.44 18.63 -1.59
CA LYS A 50 3.40 18.70 -2.62
C LYS A 50 3.14 17.30 -3.19
N PRO A 51 1.87 16.93 -3.45
CA PRO A 51 1.58 15.64 -4.08
C PRO A 51 2.18 15.62 -5.48
N LEU A 52 2.93 14.56 -5.77
CA LEU A 52 3.60 14.37 -7.04
C LEU A 52 3.09 13.07 -7.67
N SER A 53 2.58 13.14 -8.90
CA SER A 53 2.15 11.95 -9.63
C SER A 53 3.32 11.38 -10.43
N VAL A 54 3.77 10.19 -10.06
CA VAL A 54 4.89 9.50 -10.71
C VAL A 54 4.43 8.10 -11.16
N PRO A 55 4.86 7.63 -12.34
CA PRO A 55 4.56 6.27 -12.76
C PRO A 55 5.31 5.25 -11.87
N VAL A 56 4.55 4.30 -11.34
CA VAL A 56 4.99 3.19 -10.49
C VAL A 56 4.60 1.86 -11.12
N ARG A 57 5.50 0.89 -11.04
CA ARG A 57 5.26 -0.50 -11.42
C ARG A 57 4.80 -1.26 -10.20
N VAL A 58 3.59 -1.81 -10.25
CA VAL A 58 3.01 -2.63 -9.18
C VAL A 58 2.92 -4.07 -9.66
N GLY A 59 3.34 -5.01 -8.82
CA GLY A 59 3.15 -6.43 -9.09
C GLY A 59 3.47 -7.29 -7.88
N GLN A 60 3.41 -8.59 -8.07
CA GLN A 60 3.57 -9.55 -6.98
C GLN A 60 4.99 -9.50 -6.42
N ALA A 61 5.09 -9.43 -5.10
CA ALA A 61 6.36 -9.45 -4.38
C ALA A 61 7.03 -10.81 -4.50
N VAL A 62 8.26 -10.83 -4.99
CA VAL A 62 9.13 -12.01 -5.00
C VAL A 62 10.53 -11.59 -4.56
N ASP A 63 11.25 -12.45 -3.82
CA ASP A 63 12.57 -12.06 -3.30
C ASP A 63 13.58 -11.81 -4.42
N VAL A 64 13.54 -12.60 -5.51
CA VAL A 64 14.27 -12.35 -6.76
C VAL A 64 13.50 -13.00 -7.90
N VAL A 65 13.19 -12.26 -8.97
CA VAL A 65 12.93 -12.87 -10.28
C VAL A 65 14.11 -12.78 -11.23
N GLY A 66 14.35 -13.90 -11.90
CA GLY A 66 15.52 -14.16 -12.74
C GLY A 66 15.58 -13.32 -13.99
N GLN A 67 16.47 -12.34 -13.97
CA GLN A 67 17.35 -12.03 -15.09
C GLN A 67 18.79 -11.95 -14.57
N ALA A 68 19.73 -12.62 -15.23
CA ALA A 68 21.14 -12.55 -14.86
C ALA A 68 21.61 -11.08 -14.95
N GLY A 69 22.10 -10.52 -13.83
CA GLY A 69 22.74 -9.21 -13.78
C GLY A 69 21.93 -8.07 -13.15
N ARG A 70 20.60 -8.14 -13.08
CA ARG A 70 19.77 -7.15 -12.34
C ARG A 70 18.60 -7.85 -11.62
N PRO A 71 18.75 -8.19 -10.32
CA PRO A 71 17.65 -8.80 -9.57
C PRO A 71 16.49 -7.80 -9.48
N LYS A 72 15.30 -8.21 -9.95
CA LYS A 72 14.06 -7.46 -9.76
C LYS A 72 13.22 -8.13 -8.67
N THR A 73 12.54 -7.32 -7.88
CA THR A 73 11.74 -7.78 -6.72
C THR A 73 10.26 -7.95 -7.09
N ILE A 74 9.87 -7.67 -8.34
CA ILE A 74 8.48 -7.75 -8.83
C ILE A 74 8.35 -8.66 -10.05
N THR A 75 7.35 -9.56 -10.04
CA THR A 75 6.84 -10.28 -11.21
C THR A 75 5.56 -9.67 -11.77
N GLY A 76 5.39 -9.74 -13.10
CA GLY A 76 4.11 -9.44 -13.75
C GLY A 76 3.59 -8.02 -13.46
N PHE A 77 4.41 -7.00 -13.74
CA PHE A 77 4.09 -5.63 -13.36
C PHE A 77 3.05 -4.97 -14.26
N GLN A 78 2.22 -4.12 -13.65
CA GLN A 78 1.39 -3.13 -14.34
C GLN A 78 1.88 -1.73 -13.96
N THR A 79 1.89 -0.82 -14.94
CA THR A 79 2.30 0.56 -14.69
C THR A 79 1.08 1.40 -14.32
N HIS A 80 1.09 1.96 -13.12
CA HIS A 80 0.08 2.86 -12.61
C HIS A 80 0.69 4.23 -12.32
N SER A 81 -0.13 5.27 -12.23
CA SER A 81 0.29 6.58 -11.71
C SER A 81 -0.17 6.70 -10.27
N THR A 82 0.68 7.23 -9.39
CA THR A 82 0.33 7.49 -7.98
C THR A 82 -0.73 8.60 -7.87
N PRO A 83 -1.69 8.52 -6.92
CA PRO A 83 -1.80 7.52 -5.85
C PRO A 83 -2.36 6.17 -6.30
N VAL A 84 -1.84 5.08 -5.76
CA VAL A 84 -2.28 3.70 -6.08
C VAL A 84 -2.56 2.91 -4.80
N LEU A 85 -3.57 2.03 -4.85
CA LEU A 85 -3.83 1.04 -3.81
C LEU A 85 -3.09 -0.25 -4.15
N LEU A 86 -2.27 -0.72 -3.21
CA LEU A 86 -1.52 -1.97 -3.35
C LEU A 86 -2.36 -3.13 -2.81
N ALA A 87 -2.49 -4.21 -3.57
CA ALA A 87 -3.16 -5.40 -3.08
C ALA A 87 -2.31 -6.14 -2.03
N ALA A 88 -2.90 -7.13 -1.38
CA ALA A 88 -2.16 -7.98 -0.45
C ALA A 88 -1.08 -8.77 -1.21
N GLY A 89 0.18 -8.63 -0.80
CA GLY A 89 1.32 -9.28 -1.46
C GLY A 89 1.93 -8.50 -2.64
N ASP A 90 1.36 -7.36 -3.02
CA ASP A 90 1.96 -6.49 -4.03
C ASP A 90 3.12 -5.67 -3.44
N ARG A 91 4.11 -5.42 -4.30
CA ARG A 91 5.17 -4.43 -4.11
C ARG A 91 5.13 -3.43 -5.26
N ALA A 92 5.57 -2.21 -4.96
CA ALA A 92 5.73 -1.13 -5.93
C ALA A 92 7.21 -0.82 -6.13
N GLU A 93 7.58 -0.52 -7.38
CA GLU A 93 8.87 0.03 -7.79
C GLU A 93 8.63 1.27 -8.66
N LEU A 94 9.54 2.25 -8.65
CA LEU A 94 9.44 3.41 -9.55
C LEU A 94 9.67 2.98 -11.01
N ALA A 95 8.88 3.53 -11.93
CA ALA A 95 9.05 3.23 -13.35
C ALA A 95 10.16 4.06 -14.03
N MET A 96 10.52 5.20 -13.43
CA MET A 96 11.47 6.18 -13.96
C MET A 96 12.56 6.48 -12.92
N GLU A 97 13.78 6.78 -13.40
CA GLU A 97 14.95 7.11 -12.57
C GLU A 97 15.07 8.63 -12.26
N LYS A 98 14.10 9.44 -12.72
CA LYS A 98 14.04 10.90 -12.47
C LYS A 98 13.98 11.25 -10.99
N TYR A 99 13.36 10.39 -10.18
CA TYR A 99 13.21 10.59 -8.76
C TYR A 99 13.80 9.43 -7.97
N ILE A 100 14.42 9.74 -6.84
CA ILE A 100 14.94 8.78 -5.88
C ILE A 100 14.04 8.80 -4.64
N PRO A 101 13.50 7.65 -4.19
CA PRO A 101 12.71 7.60 -2.98
C PRO A 101 13.63 7.62 -1.75
N LEU A 102 13.25 8.38 -0.72
CA LEU A 102 14.01 8.41 0.54
C LEU A 102 13.81 7.13 1.37
N SER A 103 12.73 6.39 1.11
CA SER A 103 12.43 5.10 1.74
C SER A 103 12.68 3.95 0.75
N PRO A 104 13.31 2.85 1.19
CA PRO A 104 13.45 1.65 0.35
C PRO A 104 12.11 0.94 0.09
N ILE A 105 11.08 1.22 0.88
CA ILE A 105 9.75 0.62 0.77
C ILE A 105 8.78 1.68 0.24
N LEU A 106 8.16 1.41 -0.92
CA LEU A 106 7.17 2.27 -1.54
C LEU A 106 5.75 1.96 -1.02
N GLU A 107 5.49 2.27 0.25
CA GLU A 107 4.18 2.12 0.89
C GLU A 107 3.86 3.34 1.75
N GLY A 108 2.58 3.72 1.82
CA GLY A 108 2.14 4.90 2.57
C GLY A 108 2.51 6.19 1.86
N PHE A 109 3.01 7.16 2.63
CA PHE A 109 3.51 8.42 2.11
C PHE A 109 5.02 8.32 1.91
N VAL A 110 5.47 8.44 0.66
CA VAL A 110 6.88 8.36 0.29
C VAL A 110 7.33 9.68 -0.27
N ILE A 111 8.39 10.24 0.30
CA ILE A 111 9.03 11.44 -0.20
C ILE A 111 9.99 11.04 -1.33
N LEU A 112 9.81 11.68 -2.47
CA LEU A 112 10.65 11.58 -3.65
C LEU A 112 11.54 12.81 -3.73
N LYS A 113 12.82 12.57 -4.02
CA LYS A 113 13.82 13.59 -4.29
C LYS A 113 14.19 13.56 -5.77
N GLU A 114 14.36 14.72 -6.39
CA GLU A 114 14.88 14.79 -7.75
C GLU A 114 16.29 14.20 -7.83
N ASN A 115 16.53 13.36 -8.83
CA ASN A 115 17.82 12.74 -9.04
C ASN A 115 18.78 13.73 -9.72
N PRO A 116 19.88 14.14 -9.08
CA PRO A 116 20.84 15.09 -9.65
C PRO A 116 21.62 14.51 -10.84
N ASP A 117 21.70 13.18 -10.96
CA ASP A 117 22.42 12.49 -12.03
C ASP A 117 21.51 12.16 -13.23
N TYR A 118 20.23 12.57 -13.19
CA TYR A 118 19.28 12.31 -14.26
C TYR A 118 19.57 13.21 -15.47
N GLN A 119 20.02 12.60 -16.56
CA GLN A 119 20.04 13.23 -17.87
C GLN A 119 18.76 12.85 -18.61
N GLU A 120 18.02 13.86 -19.10
CA GLU A 120 16.94 13.60 -20.05
C GLU A 120 17.57 13.07 -21.33
N ASP A 121 17.43 11.76 -21.58
CA ASP A 121 17.75 11.14 -22.86
C ASP A 121 16.98 11.90 -23.96
N SER A 122 17.66 12.78 -24.68
CA SER A 122 17.15 13.51 -25.85
C SER A 122 17.08 12.61 -27.08
#